data_AF-A0AAV9K5Y2-F1
#
_entry.id   AF-A0AAV9K5Y2-F1
#
_cell.length_a   1.000
_cell.length_b   1.000
_cell.length_c   1.000
_cell.angle_alpha   90.00
_cell.angle_beta   90.00
_cell.angle_gamma   90.00
#
_symmetry.space_group_name_H-M   'P 1'
#
loop_
_entity.id
_entity.type
_entity.pdbx_description
1 polymer ?
#
loop_
_entity_poly.entity_id
_entity_poly.type
_entity_poly.pdbx_seq_one_letter_code
_entity_poly.pdbx_strand_id
1 'polypeptide(L)'
;MLLEIASSITGSNQEMSDDQLMEIVYRGLKLRRFLIVIDDIWSTEAWDQMQRIFPNDDNRSRILLTTRLKYVADYVSCPDFPPHSKSFLSPDDSWNLFTEKLFKKDQCPPLLVEIGKHIVQQCQGLPLSIVVVAGLLGKMDLTHDNWKKVEENLNSFFGTVSERCQSILSLSYNYLPQYLRACFLYIGGFPEDREINVSKLIRLWIAEQFIKARSNERLEVVAEEYLQELIDRSLILTGKQRANGRIETCKIHDLLRQLCLSAVHTENIVYYMYGDVLVSLLEVIHDQRRVIGLHKHEEKQVYHPTYINDITIQAA
;
A
#
# COMPACT_ATOMS: atom_id res chain seq x y z
N MET A 1 13.50 -8.66 -5.57
CA MET A 1 14.43 -9.54 -4.84
C MET A 1 15.71 -9.88 -5.61
N LEU A 2 15.72 -10.75 -6.64
CA LEU A 2 16.98 -11.20 -7.29
C LEU A 2 17.86 -10.05 -7.78
N LEU A 3 17.27 -9.10 -8.51
CA LEU A 3 17.95 -7.88 -8.96
C LEU A 3 18.47 -7.01 -7.79
N GLU A 4 17.74 -6.94 -6.68
CA GLU A 4 18.15 -6.15 -5.51
C GLU A 4 19.34 -6.79 -4.77
N ILE A 5 19.35 -8.12 -4.65
CA ILE A 5 20.49 -8.84 -4.07
C ILE A 5 21.70 -8.75 -5.00
N ALA A 6 21.50 -8.98 -6.30
CA ALA A 6 22.57 -8.91 -7.30
C ALA A 6 23.19 -7.51 -7.40
N SER A 7 22.37 -6.45 -7.38
CA SER A 7 22.85 -5.06 -7.38
C SER A 7 23.59 -4.70 -6.10
N SER A 8 23.16 -5.21 -4.95
CA SER A 8 23.88 -5.06 -3.68
C SER A 8 25.27 -5.73 -3.70
N ILE A 9 25.40 -6.87 -4.38
CA ILE A 9 26.65 -7.62 -4.51
C ILE A 9 27.59 -7.00 -5.55
N THR A 10 27.07 -6.60 -6.71
CA THR A 10 27.88 -6.19 -7.88
C THR A 10 28.07 -4.68 -8.00
N GLY A 11 27.22 -3.87 -7.36
CA GLY A 11 27.24 -2.41 -7.49
C GLY A 11 26.73 -1.89 -8.84
N SER A 12 26.14 -2.74 -9.69
CA SER A 12 25.63 -2.35 -11.01
C SER A 12 24.24 -2.93 -11.29
N ASN A 13 23.41 -2.16 -12.00
CA ASN A 13 22.13 -2.61 -12.53
C ASN A 13 22.28 -2.87 -14.03
N GLN A 14 22.66 -4.09 -14.41
CA GLN A 14 22.63 -4.54 -15.81
C GLN A 14 21.39 -5.39 -16.04
N GLU A 15 20.79 -5.27 -17.23
CA GLU A 15 19.76 -6.22 -17.69
C GLU A 15 20.45 -7.56 -17.97
N MET A 16 20.13 -8.57 -17.17
CA MET A 16 20.70 -9.91 -17.21
C MET A 16 19.57 -10.93 -17.14
N SER A 17 19.80 -12.15 -17.62
CA SER A 17 18.80 -13.21 -17.45
C SER A 17 18.68 -13.63 -15.98
N ASP A 18 17.54 -14.20 -15.61
CA ASP A 18 17.32 -14.70 -14.23
C ASP A 18 18.39 -15.72 -13.83
N ASP A 19 18.80 -16.62 -14.73
CA ASP A 19 19.86 -17.59 -14.47
C ASP A 19 21.20 -16.91 -14.12
N GLN A 20 21.55 -15.84 -14.84
CA GLN A 20 22.77 -15.08 -14.58
C GLN A 20 22.70 -14.36 -13.23
N LEU A 21 21.53 -13.81 -12.88
CA LEU A 21 21.31 -13.18 -11.58
C LEU A 21 21.42 -14.20 -10.44
N MET A 22 20.83 -15.38 -10.60
CA MET A 22 20.94 -16.47 -9.62
C MET A 22 22.41 -16.89 -9.42
N GLU A 23 23.18 -17.03 -10.50
CA GLU A 23 24.60 -17.40 -10.43
C GLU A 23 25.43 -16.32 -9.73
N ILE A 24 25.19 -15.03 -10.03
CA ILE A 24 25.85 -13.90 -9.38
C ILE A 24 25.56 -13.89 -7.88
N VAL A 25 24.29 -14.03 -7.51
CA VAL A 25 23.89 -14.03 -6.10
C VAL A 25 24.52 -15.22 -5.37
N TYR A 26 24.42 -16.42 -5.94
CA TYR A 26 24.99 -17.62 -5.34
C TYR A 26 26.50 -17.47 -5.12
N ARG A 27 27.25 -17.06 -6.15
CA ARG A 27 28.71 -16.85 -6.06
C ARG A 27 29.08 -15.74 -5.08
N GLY A 28 28.30 -14.66 -5.05
CA GLY A 28 28.53 -13.53 -4.16
C GLY A 28 28.29 -13.87 -2.69
N LEU A 29 27.35 -14.77 -2.41
CA LEU A 29 27.04 -15.23 -1.06
C LEU A 29 27.93 -16.40 -0.60
N LYS A 30 28.52 -17.15 -1.53
CA LYS A 30 29.33 -18.34 -1.22
C LYS A 30 30.51 -18.00 -0.29
N LEU A 31 30.69 -18.83 0.74
CA LEU A 31 31.65 -18.67 1.83
C LEU A 31 31.50 -17.38 2.66
N ARG A 32 30.44 -16.60 2.45
CA ARG A 32 30.14 -15.39 3.21
C ARG A 32 28.97 -15.63 4.15
N ARG A 33 29.06 -15.05 5.34
CA ARG A 33 27.95 -15.06 6.29
C ARG A 33 26.94 -13.99 5.91
N PHE A 34 25.67 -14.36 5.79
CA PHE A 34 24.59 -13.45 5.42
C PHE A 34 23.36 -13.59 6.33
N LEU A 35 22.57 -12.52 6.38
CA LEU A 35 21.20 -12.51 6.86
C LEU A 35 20.34 -11.91 5.75
N ILE A 36 19.40 -12.68 5.23
CA ILE A 36 18.48 -12.24 4.18
C ILE A 36 17.05 -12.25 4.74
N VAL A 37 16.32 -11.16 4.53
CA VAL A 37 14.90 -11.07 4.88
C VAL A 37 14.10 -11.19 3.59
N ILE A 38 13.17 -12.13 3.57
CA ILE A 38 12.28 -12.37 2.46
C ILE A 38 10.87 -12.08 2.96
N ASP A 39 10.31 -11.00 2.45
CA ASP A 39 9.00 -10.53 2.87
C ASP A 39 7.90 -11.12 1.97
N ASP A 40 6.81 -11.54 2.58
CA ASP A 40 5.52 -11.92 1.97
C ASP A 40 5.60 -13.06 0.91
N ILE A 41 5.97 -14.27 1.33
CA ILE A 41 5.92 -15.46 0.47
C ILE A 41 4.50 -16.04 0.39
N TRP A 42 4.02 -16.27 -0.84
CA TRP A 42 2.66 -16.73 -1.15
C TRP A 42 2.51 -18.21 -1.46
N SER A 43 3.60 -18.96 -1.68
CA SER A 43 3.51 -20.40 -1.97
C SER A 43 4.80 -21.16 -1.64
N THR A 44 4.69 -22.48 -1.53
CA THR A 44 5.82 -23.40 -1.33
C THR A 44 6.74 -23.46 -2.55
N GLU A 45 6.18 -23.35 -3.74
CA GLU A 45 6.93 -23.37 -5.01
C GLU A 45 7.79 -22.11 -5.14
N ALA A 46 7.28 -20.95 -4.70
CA ALA A 46 8.04 -19.72 -4.68
C ALA A 46 9.27 -19.86 -3.76
N TRP A 47 9.10 -20.46 -2.59
CA TRP A 47 10.22 -20.78 -1.70
C TRP A 47 11.20 -21.76 -2.34
N ASP A 48 10.72 -22.85 -2.94
CA ASP A 48 11.55 -23.87 -3.57
C ASP A 48 12.44 -23.36 -4.70
N GLN A 49 11.93 -22.41 -5.48
CA GLN A 49 12.71 -21.73 -6.51
C GLN A 49 13.77 -20.83 -5.87
N MET A 50 13.39 -20.11 -4.81
CA MET A 50 14.27 -19.14 -4.17
C MET A 50 15.40 -19.75 -3.35
N GLN A 51 15.12 -20.82 -2.60
CA GLN A 51 16.11 -21.43 -1.70
C GLN A 51 17.35 -21.96 -2.45
N ARG A 52 17.20 -22.33 -3.72
CA ARG A 52 18.29 -22.81 -4.60
C ARG A 52 19.40 -21.79 -4.81
N ILE A 53 19.09 -20.51 -4.62
CA ILE A 53 20.01 -19.39 -4.84
C ILE A 53 20.96 -19.20 -3.64
N PHE A 54 20.57 -19.69 -2.46
CA PHE A 54 21.30 -19.43 -1.22
C PHE A 54 22.25 -20.60 -0.89
N PRO A 55 23.57 -20.37 -0.81
CA PRO A 55 24.51 -21.41 -0.43
C PRO A 55 24.36 -21.76 1.06
N ASN A 56 24.42 -23.05 1.37
CA ASN A 56 24.53 -23.54 2.74
C ASN A 56 25.97 -23.99 3.01
N ASP A 57 26.80 -23.05 3.49
CA ASP A 57 28.21 -23.28 3.80
C ASP A 57 28.44 -23.56 5.30
N ASP A 58 27.40 -23.91 6.06
CA ASP A 58 27.42 -24.13 7.52
C ASP A 58 28.04 -22.98 8.34
N ASN A 59 28.04 -21.76 7.78
CA ASN A 59 28.71 -20.58 8.33
C ASN A 59 27.78 -19.67 9.16
N ARG A 60 26.70 -20.24 9.71
CA ARG A 60 25.66 -19.55 10.48
C ARG A 60 24.90 -18.45 9.71
N SER A 61 24.83 -18.54 8.39
CA SER A 61 23.91 -17.73 7.58
C SER A 61 22.46 -18.01 7.97
N ARG A 62 21.59 -17.02 7.80
CA ARG A 62 20.17 -17.08 8.19
C ARG A 62 19.29 -16.42 7.15
N ILE A 63 18.08 -16.97 7.01
CA ILE A 63 17.02 -16.40 6.20
C ILE A 63 15.83 -16.19 7.14
N LEU A 64 15.32 -14.96 7.19
CA LEU A 64 14.06 -14.64 7.86
C LEU A 64 12.98 -14.52 6.79
N LEU A 65 11.92 -15.31 6.92
CA LEU A 65 10.79 -15.32 6.00
C LEU A 65 9.54 -14.81 6.71
N THR A 66 8.74 -13.99 6.04
CA THR A 66 7.38 -13.66 6.47
C THR A 66 6.37 -14.22 5.47
N THR A 67 5.24 -14.70 5.98
CA THR A 67 4.12 -15.19 5.17
C THR A 67 2.83 -15.08 5.97
N ARG A 68 1.72 -14.90 5.27
CA ARG A 68 0.36 -14.95 5.84
C ARG A 68 -0.20 -16.36 5.89
N LEU A 69 0.48 -17.31 5.24
CA LEU A 69 -0.02 -18.65 4.97
C LEU A 69 0.67 -19.64 5.90
N LYS A 70 -0.09 -20.15 6.89
CA LYS A 70 0.44 -21.10 7.87
C LYS A 70 1.08 -22.32 7.20
N TYR A 71 0.47 -22.86 6.14
CA TYR A 71 1.00 -24.02 5.44
C TYR A 71 2.38 -23.77 4.81
N VAL A 72 2.65 -22.54 4.34
CA VAL A 72 3.98 -22.15 3.83
C VAL A 72 4.97 -22.09 4.99
N ALA A 73 4.57 -21.49 6.11
CA ALA A 73 5.44 -21.41 7.30
C ALA A 73 5.81 -22.80 7.83
N ASP A 74 4.83 -23.71 7.91
CA ASP A 74 5.02 -25.09 8.34
C ASP A 74 5.93 -25.85 7.35
N TYR A 75 5.79 -25.62 6.04
CA TYR A 75 6.64 -26.23 5.01
C TYR A 75 8.11 -25.81 5.12
N VAL A 76 8.38 -24.53 5.37
CA VAL A 76 9.75 -23.98 5.49
C VAL A 76 10.39 -24.29 6.86
N SER A 77 9.58 -24.68 7.84
CA SER A 77 10.04 -24.90 9.20
C SER A 77 11.10 -25.99 9.33
N CYS A 78 11.94 -25.87 10.36
CA CYS A 78 12.87 -26.92 10.74
C CYS A 78 12.90 -27.06 12.27
N PRO A 79 13.41 -28.18 12.83
CA PRO A 79 13.35 -28.45 14.26
C PRO A 79 13.97 -27.34 15.13
N ASP A 80 15.03 -26.70 14.64
CA ASP A 80 15.74 -25.63 15.35
C ASP A 80 15.04 -24.26 15.23
N PHE A 81 14.17 -24.10 14.21
CA PHE A 81 13.50 -22.84 13.89
C PHE A 81 12.02 -23.11 13.56
N PRO A 82 11.17 -23.36 14.57
CA PRO A 82 9.75 -23.51 14.36
C PRO A 82 9.11 -22.17 13.91
N PRO A 83 7.96 -22.20 13.23
CA PRO A 83 7.29 -20.99 12.78
C PRO A 83 6.91 -20.09 13.96
N HIS A 84 7.20 -18.79 13.81
CA HIS A 84 6.79 -17.79 14.79
C HIS A 84 5.50 -17.10 14.32
N SER A 85 4.37 -17.52 14.88
CA SER A 85 3.07 -16.87 14.66
C SER A 85 3.02 -15.53 15.40
N LYS A 86 2.79 -14.44 14.66
CA LYS A 86 2.51 -13.13 15.27
C LYS A 86 1.15 -13.15 15.96
N SER A 87 1.11 -12.75 17.23
CA SER A 87 -0.13 -12.58 17.99
C SER A 87 -0.75 -11.21 17.74
N PHE A 88 -2.04 -11.10 18.02
CA PHE A 88 -2.70 -9.80 18.16
C PHE A 88 -2.09 -9.01 19.32
N LEU A 89 -2.21 -7.69 19.27
CA LEU A 89 -1.82 -6.82 20.38
C LEU A 89 -2.76 -7.05 21.58
N SER A 90 -2.19 -6.94 22.77
CA SER A 90 -2.99 -6.92 24.00
C SER A 90 -3.88 -5.67 24.04
N PRO A 91 -4.94 -5.63 24.86
CA PRO A 91 -5.74 -4.42 25.03
C PRO A 91 -4.91 -3.19 25.45
N ASP A 92 -3.92 -3.39 26.32
CA ASP A 92 -3.03 -2.32 26.79
C ASP A 92 -2.10 -1.85 25.68
N ASP A 93 -1.46 -2.76 24.93
CA ASP A 93 -0.61 -2.40 23.79
C ASP A 93 -1.41 -1.72 22.68
N SER A 94 -2.66 -2.16 22.47
CA SER A 94 -3.57 -1.56 21.50
C SER A 94 -3.92 -0.13 21.87
N TRP A 95 -4.20 0.11 23.15
CA TRP A 95 -4.46 1.46 23.68
C TRP A 95 -3.23 2.36 23.61
N ASN A 96 -2.06 1.81 23.94
CA ASN A 96 -0.78 2.52 23.84
C ASN A 96 -0.48 2.93 22.39
N LEU A 97 -0.64 2.01 21.43
CA LEU A 97 -0.47 2.31 20.01
C LEU A 97 -1.46 3.38 19.53
N PHE A 98 -2.73 3.26 19.92
CA PHE A 98 -3.76 4.23 19.56
C PHE A 98 -3.42 5.64 20.06
N THR A 99 -3.05 5.76 21.34
CA THR A 99 -2.73 7.05 21.96
C THR A 99 -1.42 7.64 21.44
N GLU A 100 -0.39 6.82 21.21
CA GLU A 100 0.86 7.26 20.59
C GLU A 100 0.60 7.82 19.18
N LYS A 101 -0.27 7.17 18.39
CA LYS A 101 -0.58 7.68 17.04
C LYS A 101 -1.41 8.95 17.07
N LEU A 102 -2.42 9.02 17.94
CA LEU A 102 -3.37 10.13 17.96
C LEU A 102 -2.81 11.38 18.67
N PHE A 103 -2.21 11.19 19.84
CA PHE A 103 -1.77 12.28 20.72
C PHE A 103 -0.25 12.48 20.71
N LYS A 104 0.53 11.58 20.08
CA LYS A 104 2.00 11.62 20.04
C LYS A 104 2.59 11.62 21.45
N LYS A 105 2.89 12.79 22.01
CA LYS A 105 3.45 12.97 23.35
C LYS A 105 2.42 13.53 24.34
N ASP A 106 1.28 13.99 23.85
CA ASP A 106 0.21 14.55 24.68
C ASP A 106 -0.62 13.45 25.32
N GLN A 107 -1.27 13.78 26.42
CA GLN A 107 -2.17 12.84 27.11
C GLN A 107 -3.57 12.88 26.50
N CYS A 108 -4.20 11.70 26.42
CA CYS A 108 -5.61 11.60 26.04
C CYS A 108 -6.49 12.35 27.08
N PRO A 109 -7.38 13.25 26.65
CA PRO A 109 -8.31 13.92 27.56
C PRO A 109 -9.13 12.91 28.36
N PRO A 110 -9.28 13.05 29.69
CA PRO A 110 -9.95 12.06 30.53
C PRO A 110 -11.38 11.68 30.07
N LEU A 111 -12.12 12.64 29.51
CA LEU A 111 -13.48 12.41 29.00
C LEU A 111 -13.52 11.51 27.74
N LEU A 112 -12.41 11.35 27.04
CA LEU A 112 -12.32 10.53 25.82
C LEU A 112 -11.71 9.14 26.07
N VAL A 113 -11.20 8.88 27.27
CA VAL A 113 -10.48 7.63 27.58
C VAL A 113 -11.40 6.42 27.44
N GLU A 114 -12.57 6.44 28.08
CA GLU A 114 -13.47 5.29 28.11
C GLU A 114 -14.02 4.96 26.71
N ILE A 115 -14.54 5.96 26.01
CA ILE A 115 -15.01 5.79 24.62
C ILE A 115 -13.88 5.40 23.66
N GLY A 116 -12.68 5.94 23.87
CA GLY A 116 -11.49 5.55 23.13
C GLY A 116 -11.16 4.07 23.28
N LYS A 117 -11.18 3.55 24.51
CA LYS A 117 -10.93 2.14 24.78
C LYS A 117 -11.96 1.24 24.10
N HIS A 118 -13.25 1.62 24.11
CA HIS A 118 -14.28 0.88 23.38
C HIS A 118 -14.04 0.85 21.87
N ILE A 119 -13.67 1.99 21.27
CA ILE A 119 -13.33 2.07 19.85
C ILE A 119 -12.11 1.19 19.52
N VAL A 120 -11.06 1.25 20.34
CA VAL A 120 -9.85 0.42 20.16
C VAL A 120 -10.16 -1.07 20.32
N GLN A 121 -11.07 -1.43 21.21
CA GLN A 121 -11.53 -2.81 21.36
C GLN A 121 -12.17 -3.34 20.06
N GLN A 122 -12.84 -2.48 19.27
CA GLN A 122 -13.36 -2.89 17.96
C GLN A 122 -12.24 -3.23 16.96
N CYS A 123 -11.01 -2.77 17.17
CA CYS A 123 -9.88 -3.12 16.31
C CYS A 123 -9.34 -4.55 16.54
N GLN A 124 -9.80 -5.25 17.60
CA GLN A 124 -9.46 -6.65 17.90
C GLN A 124 -7.93 -6.91 17.93
N GLY A 125 -7.15 -5.93 18.39
CA GLY A 125 -5.69 -6.03 18.49
C GLY A 125 -4.93 -6.02 17.16
N LEU A 126 -5.58 -5.68 16.04
CA LEU A 126 -4.92 -5.51 14.74
C LEU A 126 -4.23 -4.13 14.66
N PRO A 127 -2.89 -4.07 14.49
CA PRO A 127 -2.18 -2.79 14.43
C PRO A 127 -2.68 -1.85 13.32
N LEU A 128 -2.94 -2.39 12.12
CA LEU A 128 -3.42 -1.57 10.99
C LEU A 128 -4.76 -0.90 11.29
N SER A 129 -5.73 -1.66 11.82
CA SER A 129 -7.03 -1.12 12.22
C SER A 129 -6.89 -0.01 13.26
N ILE A 130 -6.02 -0.21 14.26
CA ILE A 130 -5.78 0.77 15.33
C ILE A 130 -5.21 2.08 14.76
N VAL A 131 -4.18 2.02 13.92
CA VAL A 131 -3.55 3.23 13.39
C VAL A 131 -4.45 3.97 12.41
N VAL A 132 -5.31 3.26 11.67
CA VAL A 132 -6.28 3.84 10.73
C VAL A 132 -7.41 4.55 11.49
N VAL A 133 -7.96 3.93 12.55
CA VAL A 133 -8.97 4.59 13.40
C VAL A 133 -8.38 5.80 14.12
N ALA A 134 -7.14 5.71 14.63
CA ALA A 134 -6.44 6.84 15.22
C ALA A 134 -6.28 7.98 14.19
N GLY A 135 -5.86 7.67 12.96
CA GLY A 135 -5.72 8.66 11.89
C GLY A 135 -7.05 9.31 11.50
N LEU A 136 -8.14 8.55 11.49
CA LEU A 136 -9.49 9.06 11.27
C LEU A 136 -9.91 10.06 12.36
N LEU A 137 -9.81 9.65 13.64
CA LEU A 137 -10.19 10.48 14.78
C LEU A 137 -9.29 11.71 14.93
N GLY A 138 -8.02 11.62 14.52
CA GLY A 138 -7.07 12.74 14.52
C GLY A 138 -7.41 13.85 13.53
N LYS A 139 -8.36 13.62 12.61
CA LYS A 139 -8.90 14.64 11.69
C LYS A 139 -10.29 15.12 12.07
N MET A 140 -10.80 14.71 13.23
CA MET A 140 -12.05 15.20 13.81
C MET A 140 -11.75 16.10 15.00
N ASP A 141 -12.70 16.98 15.35
CA ASP A 141 -12.64 17.66 16.64
C ASP A 141 -12.71 16.61 17.75
N LEU A 142 -11.83 16.75 18.75
CA LEU A 142 -11.68 15.85 19.90
C LEU A 142 -12.86 16.02 20.88
N THR A 143 -14.06 15.71 20.42
CA THR A 143 -15.30 15.78 21.17
C THR A 143 -15.89 14.39 21.36
N HIS A 144 -16.56 14.19 22.49
CA HIS A 144 -17.22 12.93 22.80
C HIS A 144 -18.25 12.55 21.73
N ASP A 145 -19.01 13.52 21.21
CA ASP A 145 -20.05 13.27 20.20
C ASP A 145 -19.48 12.76 18.87
N ASN A 146 -18.33 13.26 18.43
CA ASN A 146 -17.69 12.76 17.22
C ASN A 146 -17.19 11.33 17.39
N TRP A 147 -16.58 11.03 18.54
CA TRP A 147 -16.10 9.68 18.84
C TRP A 147 -17.26 8.70 18.99
N LYS A 148 -18.38 9.14 19.58
CA LYS A 148 -19.60 8.34 19.71
C LYS A 148 -20.20 7.97 18.37
N LYS A 149 -20.22 8.88 17.40
CA LYS A 149 -20.64 8.54 16.03
C LYS A 149 -19.75 7.46 15.41
N VAL A 150 -18.43 7.53 15.62
CA VAL A 150 -17.50 6.50 15.12
C VAL A 150 -17.73 5.16 15.84
N GLU A 151 -17.86 5.17 17.16
CA GLU A 151 -18.17 4.00 17.97
C GLU A 151 -19.47 3.31 17.52
N GLU A 152 -20.55 4.08 17.34
CA GLU A 152 -21.85 3.56 16.89
C GLU A 152 -21.77 2.91 15.50
N ASN A 153 -21.04 3.53 14.56
CA ASN A 153 -20.80 2.95 13.24
C ASN A 153 -20.04 1.61 13.34
N LEU A 154 -19.02 1.54 14.19
CA LEU A 154 -18.24 0.31 14.36
C LEU A 154 -19.04 -0.80 15.07
N ASN A 155 -19.86 -0.44 16.06
CA ASN A 155 -20.71 -1.37 16.80
C ASN A 155 -21.85 -1.94 15.96
N SER A 156 -22.25 -1.26 14.88
CA SER A 156 -23.26 -1.78 13.96
C SER A 156 -22.77 -3.01 13.18
N PHE A 157 -21.45 -3.27 13.16
CA PHE A 157 -20.85 -4.33 12.38
C PHE A 157 -20.60 -5.61 13.21
N PHE A 158 -21.20 -6.73 12.76
CA PHE A 158 -20.97 -8.06 13.29
C PHE A 158 -20.34 -8.93 12.20
N GLY A 159 -19.15 -9.49 12.48
CA GLY A 159 -18.40 -10.29 11.52
C GLY A 159 -17.09 -10.81 12.12
N THR A 160 -16.34 -11.55 11.29
CA THR A 160 -15.00 -12.03 11.60
C THR A 160 -14.01 -10.87 11.81
N VAL A 161 -12.84 -11.17 12.38
CA VAL A 161 -11.76 -10.17 12.59
C VAL A 161 -11.33 -9.51 11.28
N SER A 162 -11.28 -10.28 10.17
CA SER A 162 -10.92 -9.76 8.84
C SER A 162 -11.99 -8.80 8.31
N GLU A 163 -13.26 -9.18 8.38
CA GLU A 163 -14.37 -8.34 7.93
C GLU A 163 -14.47 -7.06 8.77
N ARG A 164 -14.19 -7.14 10.08
CA ARG A 164 -14.14 -5.97 10.96
C ARG A 164 -12.96 -5.05 10.63
N CYS A 165 -11.82 -5.60 10.24
CA CYS A 165 -10.72 -4.79 9.70
C CYS A 165 -11.18 -4.03 8.45
N GLN A 166 -11.80 -4.73 7.49
CA GLN A 166 -12.31 -4.10 6.26
C GLN A 166 -13.34 -3.00 6.54
N SER A 167 -14.24 -3.20 7.51
CA SER A 167 -15.23 -2.19 7.88
C SER A 167 -14.58 -0.93 8.47
N ILE A 168 -13.53 -1.08 9.30
CA ILE A 168 -12.72 0.02 9.82
C ILE A 168 -12.00 0.79 8.70
N LEU A 169 -11.37 0.08 7.76
CA LEU A 169 -10.68 0.71 6.64
C LEU A 169 -11.69 1.48 5.77
N SER A 170 -12.85 0.87 5.49
CA SER A 170 -13.94 1.47 4.72
C SER A 170 -14.52 2.71 5.40
N LEU A 171 -14.66 2.67 6.73
CA LEU A 171 -15.10 3.83 7.51
C LEU A 171 -14.16 5.01 7.31
N SER A 172 -12.85 4.78 7.33
CA SER A 172 -11.86 5.85 7.12
C SER A 172 -11.93 6.48 5.73
N TYR A 173 -12.27 5.68 4.71
CA TYR A 173 -12.55 6.18 3.37
C TYR A 173 -13.87 6.98 3.30
N ASN A 174 -14.93 6.52 3.96
CA ASN A 174 -16.23 7.20 3.96
C ASN A 174 -16.13 8.62 4.56
N TYR A 175 -15.30 8.77 5.60
CA TYR A 175 -15.00 10.06 6.24
C TYR A 175 -13.90 10.87 5.54
N LEU A 176 -13.38 10.39 4.41
CA LEU A 176 -12.39 11.13 3.63
C LEU A 176 -13.07 12.28 2.87
N PRO A 177 -12.55 13.53 2.97
CA PRO A 177 -13.07 14.67 2.23
C PRO A 177 -13.09 14.41 0.72
N GLN A 178 -14.12 14.91 0.02
CA GLN A 178 -14.32 14.67 -1.40
C GLN A 178 -13.09 15.00 -2.27
N TYR A 179 -12.33 16.04 -1.90
CA TYR A 179 -11.15 16.46 -2.65
C TYR A 179 -9.95 15.51 -2.53
N LEU A 180 -9.91 14.66 -1.48
CA LEU A 180 -8.86 13.66 -1.29
C LEU A 180 -9.18 12.30 -1.91
N ARG A 181 -10.47 12.00 -2.12
CA ARG A 181 -10.90 10.68 -2.61
C ARG A 181 -10.23 10.30 -3.92
N ALA A 182 -10.28 11.19 -4.92
CA ALA A 182 -9.64 10.92 -6.21
C ALA A 182 -8.13 10.67 -6.08
N CYS A 183 -7.44 11.45 -5.22
CA CYS A 183 -6.01 11.27 -4.95
C CYS A 183 -5.71 9.92 -4.30
N PHE A 184 -6.50 9.51 -3.29
CA PHE A 184 -6.36 8.23 -2.62
C PHE A 184 -6.62 7.04 -3.56
N LEU A 185 -7.74 7.07 -4.30
CA LEU A 185 -8.08 6.02 -5.27
C LEU A 185 -7.01 5.89 -6.36
N TYR A 186 -6.44 7.02 -6.81
CA TYR A 186 -5.36 7.02 -7.80
C TYR A 186 -4.10 6.32 -7.30
N ILE A 187 -3.75 6.49 -6.01
CA ILE A 187 -2.63 5.75 -5.41
C ILE A 187 -2.91 4.24 -5.43
N GLY A 188 -4.16 3.81 -5.24
CA GLY A 188 -4.55 2.40 -5.31
C GLY A 188 -4.21 1.71 -6.64
N GLY A 189 -4.07 2.47 -7.73
CA GLY A 189 -3.61 1.94 -9.02
C GLY A 189 -2.14 1.53 -9.02
N PHE A 190 -1.29 2.08 -8.14
CA PHE A 190 0.13 1.71 -8.13
C PHE A 190 0.31 0.25 -7.67
N PRO A 191 1.37 -0.44 -8.15
CA PRO A 191 1.67 -1.79 -7.70
C PRO A 191 1.88 -1.86 -6.19
N GLU A 192 1.50 -2.99 -5.61
CA GLU A 192 1.76 -3.33 -4.21
C GLU A 192 3.26 -3.31 -3.88
N ASP A 193 3.59 -2.98 -2.62
CA ASP A 193 4.94 -2.95 -2.03
C ASP A 193 6.01 -2.08 -2.70
N ARG A 194 5.67 -1.37 -3.78
CA ARG A 194 6.59 -0.45 -4.46
C ARG A 194 6.56 0.94 -3.85
N GLU A 195 7.75 1.51 -3.69
CA GLU A 195 7.89 2.93 -3.39
C GLU A 195 7.39 3.78 -4.56
N ILE A 196 6.48 4.70 -4.25
CA ILE A 196 5.94 5.68 -5.18
C ILE A 196 6.74 6.97 -5.01
N ASN A 197 7.36 7.45 -6.08
CA ASN A 197 8.04 8.73 -6.05
C ASN A 197 7.04 9.88 -5.90
N VAL A 198 7.16 10.67 -4.82
CA VAL A 198 6.21 11.72 -4.48
C VAL A 198 6.17 12.82 -5.54
N SER A 199 7.32 13.23 -6.07
CA SER A 199 7.38 14.26 -7.12
C SER A 199 6.67 13.80 -8.40
N LYS A 200 6.75 12.51 -8.76
CA LYS A 200 6.00 11.94 -9.87
C LYS A 200 4.50 11.89 -9.57
N LEU A 201 4.12 11.42 -8.38
CA LEU A 201 2.72 11.33 -7.96
C LEU A 201 2.02 12.70 -8.01
N ILE A 202 2.65 13.74 -7.48
CA ILE A 202 2.11 15.10 -7.50
C ILE A 202 1.85 15.59 -8.93
N ARG A 203 2.80 15.38 -9.85
CA ARG A 203 2.63 15.75 -11.26
C ARG A 203 1.46 15.03 -11.90
N LEU A 204 1.26 13.75 -11.56
CA LEU A 204 0.12 12.96 -12.04
C LEU A 204 -1.20 13.51 -11.49
N TRP A 205 -1.31 13.76 -10.20
CA TRP A 205 -2.51 14.35 -9.61
C TRP A 205 -2.86 15.73 -10.18
N ILE A 206 -1.86 16.55 -10.50
CA ILE A 206 -2.07 17.84 -11.16
C ILE A 206 -2.55 17.64 -12.60
N ALA A 207 -1.93 16.72 -13.36
CA ALA A 207 -2.32 16.43 -14.73
C ALA A 207 -3.76 15.87 -14.83
N GLU A 208 -4.16 15.07 -13.86
CA GLU A 208 -5.53 14.56 -13.72
C GLU A 208 -6.52 15.58 -13.13
N GLN A 209 -6.05 16.79 -12.81
CA GLN A 209 -6.86 17.89 -12.26
C GLN A 209 -7.54 17.55 -10.92
N PHE A 210 -6.96 16.65 -10.12
CA PHE A 210 -7.47 16.35 -8.79
C PHE A 210 -7.19 17.47 -7.78
N ILE A 211 -6.17 18.29 -8.07
CA ILE A 211 -5.73 19.36 -7.18
C ILE A 211 -6.50 20.65 -7.49
N LYS A 212 -7.22 21.16 -6.49
CA LYS A 212 -7.96 22.42 -6.61
C LYS A 212 -7.03 23.60 -6.37
N ALA A 213 -7.02 24.56 -7.29
CA ALA A 213 -6.27 25.80 -7.12
C ALA A 213 -6.79 26.60 -5.92
N ARG A 214 -5.87 27.17 -5.13
CA ARG A 214 -6.14 28.11 -4.05
C ARG A 214 -5.45 29.43 -4.38
N SER A 215 -6.05 30.56 -4.00
CA SER A 215 -5.45 31.87 -4.25
C SER A 215 -4.08 31.95 -3.57
N ASN A 216 -3.07 32.35 -4.33
CA ASN A 216 -1.68 32.54 -3.89
C ASN A 216 -0.89 31.25 -3.55
N GLU A 217 -1.38 30.07 -3.91
CA GLU A 217 -0.64 28.82 -3.70
C GLU A 217 -0.35 28.10 -5.02
N ARG A 218 0.84 27.53 -5.11
CA ARG A 218 1.22 26.65 -6.22
C ARG A 218 0.48 25.31 -6.08
N LEU A 219 0.06 24.73 -7.21
CA LEU A 219 -0.60 23.42 -7.20
C LEU A 219 0.25 22.32 -6.56
N GLU A 220 1.57 22.39 -6.70
CA GLU A 220 2.46 21.42 -6.06
C GLU A 220 2.42 21.50 -4.53
N VAL A 221 2.24 22.70 -3.96
CA VAL A 221 2.13 22.89 -2.51
C VAL A 221 0.81 22.30 -2.01
N VAL A 222 -0.30 22.61 -2.69
CA VAL A 222 -1.62 22.04 -2.36
C VAL A 222 -1.63 20.51 -2.49
N ALA A 223 -0.96 19.96 -3.50
CA ALA A 223 -0.84 18.51 -3.68
C ALA A 223 -0.02 17.83 -2.57
N GLU A 224 1.04 18.49 -2.08
CA GLU A 224 1.82 18.00 -0.95
C GLU A 224 1.00 18.01 0.35
N GLU A 225 0.17 19.02 0.57
CA GLU A 225 -0.76 19.04 1.70
C GLU A 225 -1.79 17.91 1.62
N TYR A 226 -2.30 17.61 0.42
CA TYR A 226 -3.24 16.50 0.22
C TYR A 226 -2.57 15.16 0.57
N LEU A 227 -1.33 14.95 0.13
CA LEU A 227 -0.55 13.78 0.49
C LEU A 227 -0.30 13.72 2.00
N GLN A 228 0.06 14.84 2.62
CA GLN A 228 0.30 14.90 4.06
C GLN A 228 -0.96 14.57 4.85
N GLU A 229 -2.14 15.03 4.42
CA GLU A 229 -3.39 14.69 5.09
C GLU A 229 -3.73 13.20 4.97
N LEU A 230 -3.47 12.57 3.82
CA LEU A 230 -3.63 11.12 3.66
C LEU A 230 -2.67 10.33 4.57
N ILE A 231 -1.45 10.83 4.77
CA ILE A 231 -0.46 10.24 5.68
C ILE A 231 -0.89 10.41 7.13
N ASP A 232 -1.34 11.60 7.52
CA ASP A 232 -1.81 11.87 8.88
C ASP A 232 -3.06 11.04 9.23
N ARG A 233 -3.86 10.66 8.22
CA ARG A 233 -4.98 9.72 8.35
C ARG A 233 -4.55 8.25 8.41
N SER A 234 -3.24 7.97 8.36
CA SER A 234 -2.66 6.62 8.27
C SER A 234 -3.12 5.83 7.04
N LEU A 235 -3.58 6.50 5.98
CA LEU A 235 -4.01 5.85 4.74
C LEU A 235 -2.85 5.63 3.76
N ILE A 236 -1.78 6.41 3.90
CA ILE A 236 -0.56 6.33 3.10
C ILE A 236 0.64 6.32 4.04
N LEU A 237 1.61 5.45 3.75
CA LEU A 237 2.83 5.29 4.52
C LEU A 237 3.95 6.16 3.94
N THR A 238 4.72 6.81 4.80
CA THR A 238 5.95 7.49 4.41
C THR A 238 7.03 6.48 4.07
N GLY A 239 7.67 6.63 2.91
CA GLY A 239 8.89 5.91 2.54
C GLY A 239 10.12 6.71 2.91
N LYS A 240 10.99 6.94 1.93
CA LYS A 240 12.24 7.69 2.10
C LYS A 240 11.97 9.17 2.33
N GLN A 241 12.82 9.78 3.14
CA GLN A 241 12.85 11.23 3.33
C GLN A 241 14.17 11.78 2.81
N ARG A 242 14.09 12.97 2.22
CA ARG A 242 15.27 13.72 1.79
C ARG A 242 15.96 14.35 3.01
N ALA A 243 17.21 14.77 2.82
CA ALA A 243 17.97 15.47 3.86
C ALA A 243 17.30 16.76 4.38
N ASN A 244 16.39 17.35 3.60
CA ASN A 244 15.59 18.52 4.00
C ASN A 244 14.28 18.17 4.72
N GLY A 245 14.06 16.90 5.08
CA GLY A 245 12.85 16.42 5.76
C GLY A 245 11.64 16.21 4.86
N ARG A 246 11.69 16.57 3.57
CA ARG A 246 10.58 16.34 2.63
C ARG A 246 10.50 14.87 2.24
N ILE A 247 9.28 14.38 2.10
CA ILE A 247 8.99 13.01 1.70
C ILE A 247 9.44 12.81 0.25
N GLU A 248 10.32 11.84 0.03
CA GLU A 248 10.82 11.47 -1.29
C GLU A 248 9.93 10.41 -1.93
N THR A 249 9.58 9.39 -1.14
CA THR A 249 8.74 8.27 -1.56
C THR A 249 7.64 7.98 -0.55
N CYS A 250 6.53 7.45 -1.02
CA CYS A 250 5.43 6.96 -0.18
C CYS A 250 5.01 5.55 -0.61
N LYS A 251 4.24 4.85 0.22
CA LYS A 251 3.71 3.51 -0.03
C LYS A 251 2.27 3.41 0.42
N ILE A 252 1.51 2.49 -0.16
CA ILE A 252 0.16 2.14 0.30
C ILE A 252 0.19 0.70 0.83
N HIS A 253 -0.43 0.48 1.98
CA HIS A 253 -0.60 -0.87 2.52
C HIS A 253 -1.54 -1.67 1.61
N ASP A 254 -1.27 -2.94 1.37
CA ASP A 254 -2.04 -3.80 0.47
C ASP A 254 -3.55 -3.84 0.75
N LEU A 255 -3.98 -3.94 2.01
CA LEU A 255 -5.40 -3.90 2.39
C LEU A 255 -6.05 -2.54 2.08
N LEU A 256 -5.32 -1.44 2.22
CA LEU A 256 -5.80 -0.10 1.84
C LEU A 256 -5.83 0.07 0.32
N ARG A 257 -4.89 -0.56 -0.39
CA ARG A 257 -4.91 -0.65 -1.85
C ARG A 257 -6.11 -1.47 -2.34
N GLN A 258 -6.39 -2.62 -1.72
CA GLN A 258 -7.58 -3.42 -2.01
C GLN A 258 -8.87 -2.62 -1.78
N LEU A 259 -8.93 -1.83 -0.70
CA LEU A 259 -10.03 -0.90 -0.46
C LEU A 259 -10.19 0.13 -1.60
N CYS A 260 -9.08 0.69 -2.10
CA CYS A 260 -9.14 1.59 -3.26
C CYS A 260 -9.73 0.88 -4.48
N LEU A 261 -9.27 -0.33 -4.78
CA LEU A 261 -9.74 -1.11 -5.92
C LEU A 261 -11.23 -1.46 -5.80
N SER A 262 -11.70 -1.82 -4.60
CA SER A 262 -13.13 -2.07 -4.37
C SER A 262 -13.95 -0.78 -4.48
N ALA A 263 -13.47 0.34 -3.93
CA ALA A 263 -14.18 1.61 -3.97
C ALA A 263 -14.27 2.18 -5.39
N VAL A 264 -13.22 2.01 -6.21
CA VAL A 264 -13.24 2.37 -7.62
C VAL A 264 -14.37 1.66 -8.37
N HIS A 265 -14.58 0.37 -8.10
CA HIS A 265 -15.65 -0.41 -8.71
C HIS A 265 -17.04 0.10 -8.31
N THR A 266 -17.20 0.55 -7.06
CA THR A 266 -18.48 1.08 -6.56
C THR A 266 -18.76 2.51 -7.04
N GLU A 267 -17.74 3.38 -7.12
CA GLU A 267 -17.91 4.80 -7.43
C GLU A 267 -17.76 5.15 -8.93
N ASN A 268 -17.28 4.23 -9.78
CA ASN A 268 -17.05 4.44 -11.23
C ASN A 268 -16.14 5.66 -11.55
N ILE A 269 -15.19 5.98 -10.67
CA ILE A 269 -14.36 7.20 -10.77
C ILE A 269 -13.09 6.98 -11.61
N VAL A 270 -12.57 5.75 -11.67
CA VAL A 270 -11.27 5.42 -12.29
C VAL A 270 -11.35 4.07 -12.99
N TYR A 271 -10.78 3.91 -14.19
CA TYR A 271 -10.62 2.59 -14.82
C TYR A 271 -9.16 2.14 -14.73
N TYR A 272 -8.92 0.89 -14.33
CA TYR A 272 -7.60 0.29 -14.15
C TYR A 272 -7.34 -0.81 -15.18
N MET A 273 -6.14 -0.83 -15.78
CA MET A 273 -5.68 -1.91 -16.67
C MET A 273 -4.64 -2.77 -15.93
N TYR A 274 -4.88 -4.07 -15.81
CA TYR A 274 -3.90 -5.05 -15.33
C TYR A 274 -3.40 -5.90 -16.51
N GLY A 275 -2.25 -5.54 -17.09
CA GLY A 275 -1.75 -6.19 -18.31
C GLY A 275 -2.65 -5.90 -19.54
N ASP A 276 -2.76 -6.87 -20.44
CA ASP A 276 -3.64 -6.81 -21.65
C ASP A 276 -5.12 -7.11 -21.35
N VAL A 277 -5.47 -7.36 -20.08
CA VAL A 277 -6.84 -7.68 -19.70
C VAL A 277 -7.56 -6.41 -19.26
N LEU A 278 -8.46 -5.96 -20.11
CA LEU A 278 -9.47 -4.94 -19.79
C LEU A 278 -10.50 -5.60 -18.87
N VAL A 279 -10.38 -5.37 -17.56
CA VAL A 279 -11.41 -5.81 -16.60
C VAL A 279 -12.59 -4.83 -16.71
N SER A 280 -13.39 -5.00 -17.76
CA SER A 280 -14.72 -4.43 -17.85
C SER A 280 -15.72 -5.48 -17.40
N LEU A 281 -16.51 -5.19 -16.36
CA LEU A 281 -17.79 -5.87 -16.18
C LEU A 281 -18.90 -4.93 -16.69
N LEU A 282 -19.07 -5.05 -18.01
CA LEU A 282 -20.23 -4.84 -18.88
C LEU A 282 -21.07 -3.54 -18.87
N GLU A 283 -21.16 -3.05 -20.11
CA GLU A 283 -22.35 -2.58 -20.86
C GLU A 283 -23.05 -1.26 -20.48
N VAL A 284 -22.94 -0.35 -21.45
CA VAL A 284 -23.69 0.89 -21.64
C VAL A 284 -23.32 1.99 -20.65
N ILE A 285 -22.65 3.04 -21.16
CA ILE A 285 -23.10 4.44 -21.12
C ILE A 285 -22.04 5.33 -21.78
N HIS A 286 -22.46 6.02 -22.83
CA HIS A 286 -21.78 7.16 -23.44
C HIS A 286 -21.71 8.31 -22.43
N ASP A 287 -20.54 8.56 -21.84
CA ASP A 287 -19.89 9.88 -21.88
C ASP A 287 -18.54 9.87 -21.13
N GLN A 288 -17.60 10.64 -21.68
CA GLN A 288 -16.19 10.80 -21.35
C GLN A 288 -15.73 10.36 -19.93
N ARG A 289 -15.02 9.23 -19.81
CA ARG A 289 -14.22 8.90 -18.60
C ARG A 289 -12.87 8.28 -18.99
N ARG A 290 -11.80 8.66 -18.26
CA ARG A 290 -10.39 8.42 -18.62
C ARG A 290 -9.87 7.12 -17.98
N VAL A 291 -9.14 6.34 -18.78
CA VAL A 291 -8.52 5.05 -18.41
C VAL A 291 -7.11 5.29 -17.87
N ILE A 292 -6.80 4.74 -16.69
CA ILE A 292 -5.42 4.66 -16.20
C ILE A 292 -4.81 3.36 -16.71
N GLY A 293 -4.06 3.46 -17.80
CA GLY A 293 -3.17 2.39 -18.25
C GLY A 293 -1.81 2.52 -17.58
N LEU A 294 -1.54 1.74 -16.53
CA LEU A 294 -0.17 1.54 -16.05
C LEU A 294 0.52 0.51 -16.96
N HIS A 295 1.01 0.97 -18.12
CA HIS A 295 1.89 0.15 -18.93
C HIS A 295 3.12 -0.22 -18.10
N LYS A 296 3.36 -1.54 -17.93
CA LYS A 296 4.72 -2.02 -17.73
C LYS A 296 5.52 -1.52 -18.93
N HIS A 297 6.61 -0.80 -18.65
CA HIS A 297 7.54 -0.38 -19.68
C HIS A 297 8.34 -1.61 -20.12
N GLU A 298 7.70 -2.56 -20.80
CA GLU A 298 8.39 -3.59 -21.58
C GLU A 298 8.48 -3.07 -23.02
N GLU A 299 9.72 -2.76 -23.40
CA GLU A 299 10.29 -2.64 -24.74
C GLU A 299 9.50 -1.94 -25.86
N LYS A 300 10.17 -0.93 -26.44
CA LYS A 300 9.79 -0.29 -27.70
C LYS A 300 9.67 -1.34 -28.81
N GLN A 301 8.46 -1.66 -29.25
CA GLN A 301 8.24 -2.03 -30.64
C GLN A 301 7.80 -0.79 -31.41
N VAL A 302 8.66 -0.39 -32.35
CA VAL A 302 8.43 0.66 -33.32
C VAL A 302 7.26 0.22 -34.21
N TYR A 303 6.07 0.75 -33.99
CA TYR A 303 5.01 0.73 -34.98
C TYR A 303 5.19 1.92 -35.91
N HIS A 304 5.55 1.62 -37.16
CA HIS A 304 5.50 2.59 -38.26
C HIS A 304 4.03 2.98 -38.49
N PRO A 305 3.68 4.28 -38.58
CA PRO A 305 2.35 4.69 -38.98
C PRO A 305 2.20 4.47 -40.48
N THR A 306 1.41 3.46 -40.86
CA THR A 306 0.92 3.36 -42.23
C THR A 306 -0.15 4.42 -42.41
N TYR A 307 0.19 5.45 -43.18
CA TYR A 307 -0.75 6.39 -43.76
C TYR A 307 -1.84 5.62 -44.52
N ILE A 308 -3.10 5.78 -44.12
CA ILE A 308 -4.24 5.64 -45.02
C ILE A 308 -5.10 6.90 -44.85
N ASN A 309 -4.96 7.78 -45.83
CA ASN A 309 -5.99 8.75 -46.17
C ASN A 309 -7.26 7.97 -46.49
N ASP A 310 -8.39 8.33 -45.90
CA ASP A 310 -9.47 8.88 -46.71
C ASP A 310 -10.60 9.45 -45.84
N ILE A 311 -10.91 10.69 -46.18
CA ILE A 311 -12.03 11.49 -45.72
C ILE A 311 -13.26 11.01 -46.48
N THR A 312 -14.36 10.72 -45.79
CA THR A 312 -15.70 11.04 -46.33
C THR A 312 -16.66 11.35 -45.19
N ILE A 313 -17.01 12.63 -45.10
CA ILE A 313 -18.12 13.16 -44.33
C ILE A 313 -19.40 12.87 -45.13
N GLN A 314 -20.41 12.27 -44.50
CA GLN A 314 -21.79 12.47 -44.94
C GLN A 314 -22.66 12.81 -43.73
N ALA A 315 -23.28 13.98 -43.83
CA ALA A 315 -24.31 14.49 -42.95
C ALA A 315 -25.69 14.07 -43.48
N ALA A 316 -26.53 13.57 -42.58
CA ALA A 316 -27.96 13.83 -42.50
C ALA A 316 -28.44 13.40 -41.11
#